data_AF-A0A8H6K3U2-F1
#
_entry.id   AF-A0A8H6K3U2-F1
#
_cell.length_a   1.000
_cell.length_b   1.000
_cell.length_c   1.000
_cell.angle_alpha   90.00
_cell.angle_beta   90.00
_cell.angle_gamma   90.00
#
_symmetry.space_group_name_H-M   'P 1'
#
loop_
_entity.id
_entity.type
_entity.pdbx_description
1 polymer ?
#
loop_
_entity_poly.entity_id
_entity_poly.type
_entity_poly.pdbx_seq_one_letter_code
_entity_poly.pdbx_strand_id
1 'polypeptide(L)'
;MCISLLGVIGQQGWNQGVDLYSTYGHQILNTAEYVAKYNTNHSVPYAPYSSWEGVLEVVAPKARFDVRPGYEAIYSHYVEIKGMNASWSHEYREFVNGNITSKVEGGGGDYSPNSGGFDALGHGTLLYRIKKEN
;
A
#
# COMPACT_ATOMS: atom_id res chain seq x y z
N MET A 1 -0.65 3.16 7.89
CA MET A 1 -2.10 3.41 8.01
C MET A 1 -2.66 3.87 6.68
N CYS A 2 -2.13 4.95 6.11
CA CYS A 2 -2.76 5.65 5.00
C CYS A 2 -2.99 4.79 3.75
N ILE A 3 -2.01 3.99 3.32
CA ILE A 3 -2.17 3.16 2.09
C ILE A 3 -3.15 2.01 2.31
N SER A 4 -3.04 1.28 3.43
CA SER A 4 -3.99 0.23 3.81
C SER A 4 -5.43 0.75 3.82
N LEU A 5 -5.66 1.91 4.46
CA LEU A 5 -6.98 2.54 4.53
C LEU A 5 -7.50 2.93 3.15
N LEU A 6 -6.67 3.48 2.26
CA LEU A 6 -7.07 3.81 0.89
C LEU A 6 -7.48 2.55 0.10
N GLY A 7 -6.80 1.43 0.31
CA GLY A 7 -7.19 0.13 -0.26
C GLY A 7 -8.58 -0.29 0.20
N VAL A 8 -8.87 -0.19 1.50
CA VAL A 8 -10.20 -0.50 2.04
C VAL A 8 -11.27 0.45 1.50
N ILE A 9 -11.01 1.77 1.46
CA ILE A 9 -11.96 2.76 0.90
C ILE A 9 -12.25 2.44 -0.57
N GLY A 10 -11.22 2.16 -1.36
CA GLY A 10 -11.36 1.74 -2.75
C GLY A 10 -12.28 0.52 -2.87
N GLN A 11 -12.03 -0.51 -2.06
CA GLN A 11 -12.82 -1.74 -2.08
C GLN A 11 -14.28 -1.51 -1.65
N GLN A 12 -14.52 -0.67 -0.62
CA GLN A 12 -15.87 -0.34 -0.17
C GLN A 12 -16.68 0.37 -1.26
N GLY A 13 -16.05 1.29 -2.01
CA GLY A 13 -16.67 1.91 -3.18
C GLY A 13 -16.97 0.89 -4.27
N TRP A 14 -15.97 0.06 -4.60
CA TRP A 14 -16.10 -0.95 -5.65
C TRP A 14 -17.24 -1.93 -5.39
N ASN A 15 -17.37 -2.40 -4.14
CA ASN A 15 -18.45 -3.30 -3.72
C ASN A 15 -19.84 -2.66 -3.83
N GLN A 16 -19.94 -1.33 -3.88
CA GLN A 16 -21.17 -0.56 -4.07
C GLN A 16 -21.36 -0.11 -5.53
N GLY A 17 -20.55 -0.62 -6.46
CA GLY A 17 -20.61 -0.25 -7.88
C GLY A 17 -19.99 1.12 -8.20
N VAL A 18 -19.22 1.71 -7.27
CA VAL A 18 -18.54 3.00 -7.46
C VAL A 18 -17.04 2.76 -7.60
N ASP A 19 -16.47 3.06 -8.78
CA ASP A 19 -15.04 2.85 -9.05
C ASP A 19 -14.15 3.94 -8.41
N LEU A 20 -14.02 3.87 -7.07
CA LEU A 20 -13.15 4.79 -6.33
C LEU A 20 -11.66 4.60 -6.64
N TYR A 21 -11.26 3.41 -7.08
CA TYR A 21 -9.89 3.14 -7.58
C TYR A 21 -9.56 3.90 -8.88
N SER A 22 -10.54 4.39 -9.64
CA SER A 22 -10.29 5.25 -10.81
C SER A 22 -10.29 6.75 -10.50
N THR A 23 -10.68 7.15 -9.29
CA THR A 23 -10.91 8.56 -8.98
C THR A 23 -9.68 9.41 -9.30
N TYR A 24 -9.92 10.54 -9.97
CA TYR A 24 -8.94 11.54 -10.38
C TYR A 24 -7.81 11.04 -11.31
N GLY A 25 -7.92 9.83 -11.88
CA GLY A 25 -6.83 9.22 -12.66
C GLY A 25 -5.94 8.29 -11.83
N HIS A 26 -6.55 7.49 -10.94
CA HIS A 26 -5.90 6.45 -10.14
C HIS A 26 -4.98 6.97 -9.02
N GLN A 27 -5.39 8.00 -8.29
CA GLN A 27 -4.59 8.65 -7.25
C GLN A 27 -4.19 7.67 -6.15
N ILE A 28 -5.07 6.73 -5.82
CA ILE A 28 -4.76 5.66 -4.85
C ILE A 28 -3.55 4.84 -5.35
N LEU A 29 -3.52 4.44 -6.63
CA LEU A 29 -2.38 3.72 -7.20
C LEU A 29 -1.13 4.59 -7.23
N ASN A 30 -1.25 5.83 -7.72
CA ASN A 30 -0.10 6.73 -7.85
C ASN A 30 0.59 6.99 -6.50
N THR A 31 -0.20 7.17 -5.43
CA THR A 31 0.33 7.33 -4.07
C THR A 31 0.93 6.02 -3.55
N ALA A 32 0.28 4.87 -3.78
CA ALA A 32 0.81 3.57 -3.37
C ALA A 32 2.15 3.27 -4.06
N GLU A 33 2.26 3.46 -5.38
CA GLU A 33 3.50 3.26 -6.14
C GLU A 33 4.63 4.15 -5.61
N TYR A 34 4.34 5.43 -5.32
CA TYR A 34 5.34 6.35 -4.78
C TYR A 34 5.87 5.89 -3.40
N VAL A 35 4.96 5.56 -2.47
CA VAL A 35 5.32 5.13 -1.12
C VAL A 35 6.05 3.80 -1.14
N ALA A 36 5.58 2.85 -1.96
CA ALA A 36 6.20 1.55 -2.13
C ALA A 36 7.61 1.65 -2.68
N LYS A 37 7.80 2.43 -3.76
CA LYS A 37 9.12 2.66 -4.37
C LYS A 37 10.13 3.19 -3.35
N TYR A 38 9.74 4.19 -2.57
CA TYR A 38 10.64 4.74 -1.56
C TYR A 38 10.99 3.73 -0.47
N ASN A 39 10.02 2.95 0.02
CA ASN A 39 10.23 1.99 1.09
C ASN A 39 10.85 0.66 0.65
N THR A 40 11.02 0.43 -0.65
CA THR A 40 11.76 -0.70 -1.23
C THR A 40 13.18 -0.32 -1.67
N ASN A 41 13.74 0.72 -1.05
CA ASN A 41 15.12 1.18 -1.23
C ASN A 41 15.41 1.98 -2.51
N HIS A 42 14.40 2.55 -3.16
CA HIS A 42 14.60 3.38 -4.36
C HIS A 42 14.41 4.87 -4.07
N SER A 43 14.92 5.73 -4.94
CA SER A 43 14.68 7.17 -4.88
C SER A 43 13.34 7.53 -5.54
N VAL A 44 12.74 8.62 -5.05
CA VAL A 44 11.49 9.18 -5.57
C VAL A 44 11.64 10.69 -5.73
N PRO A 45 10.96 11.31 -6.71
CA PRO A 45 10.98 12.76 -6.85
C PRO A 45 10.35 13.42 -5.61
N TYR A 46 10.90 14.53 -5.16
CA TYR A 46 10.37 15.28 -4.02
C TYR A 46 10.48 16.77 -4.29
N ALA A 47 9.41 17.50 -3.99
CA ALA A 47 9.40 18.95 -4.06
C ALA A 47 9.54 19.48 -2.62
N PRO A 48 10.65 20.17 -2.30
CA PRO A 48 10.81 20.82 -1.00
C PRO A 48 9.65 21.75 -0.69
N TYR A 49 9.19 21.75 0.56
CA TYR A 49 8.15 22.68 1.00
C TYR A 49 8.41 23.14 2.44
N SER A 50 7.82 24.28 2.79
CA SER A 50 7.88 24.81 4.16
C SER A 50 6.63 24.40 4.92
N SER A 51 6.80 23.84 6.10
CA SER A 51 5.74 23.56 7.07
C SER A 51 5.96 24.38 8.34
N TRP A 52 5.12 24.18 9.36
CA TRP A 52 5.32 24.76 10.68
C TRP A 52 6.58 24.22 11.39
N GLU A 53 7.12 23.08 10.94
CA GLU A 53 8.36 22.45 11.47
C GLU A 53 9.63 22.98 10.79
N GLY A 54 9.49 23.86 9.79
CA GLY A 54 10.60 24.39 9.00
C GLY A 54 10.57 23.93 7.54
N VAL A 55 11.71 24.07 6.86
CA VAL A 55 11.86 23.62 5.47
C VAL A 55 12.11 22.12 5.45
N LEU A 56 11.26 21.38 4.74
CA LEU A 56 11.40 19.95 4.49
C LEU A 56 11.99 19.77 3.10
N GLU A 57 13.29 19.48 3.03
CA GLU A 57 14.04 19.46 1.76
C GLU A 57 14.08 18.08 1.09
N VAL A 58 13.88 17.01 1.85
CA VAL A 58 13.98 15.63 1.36
C VAL A 58 12.86 14.77 1.95
N VAL A 59 12.56 13.67 1.28
CA VAL A 59 11.69 12.63 1.85
C VAL A 59 12.32 12.11 3.14
N ALA A 60 11.54 12.09 4.22
CA ALA A 60 12.03 11.70 5.53
C ALA A 60 12.51 10.23 5.52
N PRO A 61 13.75 9.95 5.98
CA PRO A 61 14.24 8.57 6.12
C PRO A 61 13.69 7.89 7.38
N LYS A 62 13.04 8.65 8.27
CA LYS A 62 12.47 8.15 9.52
C LYS A 62 11.41 7.09 9.20
N ALA A 63 11.52 5.92 9.83
CA ALA A 63 10.62 4.77 9.61
C ALA A 63 10.58 4.26 8.16
N ARG A 64 11.60 4.59 7.35
CA ARG A 64 11.79 3.94 6.05
C ARG A 64 12.08 2.45 6.28
N PHE A 65 11.55 1.60 5.41
CA PHE A 65 11.62 0.14 5.50
C PHE A 65 10.78 -0.47 6.62
N ASP A 66 9.98 0.32 7.34
CA ASP A 66 8.98 -0.25 8.23
C ASP A 66 8.08 -1.21 7.44
N VAL A 67 8.01 -2.45 7.93
CA VAL A 67 7.14 -3.48 7.37
C VAL A 67 5.72 -3.19 7.81
N ARG A 68 4.82 -2.95 6.84
CA ARG A 68 3.42 -2.58 7.11
C ARG A 68 2.48 -3.33 6.18
N PRO A 69 1.44 -4.00 6.70
CA PRO A 69 0.46 -4.69 5.89
C PRO A 69 -0.48 -3.69 5.18
N GLY A 70 -1.21 -4.18 4.18
CA GLY A 70 -2.26 -3.42 3.48
C GLY A 70 -2.10 -3.34 1.95
N TYR A 71 -0.98 -3.81 1.40
CA TYR A 71 -0.75 -3.76 -0.05
C TYR A 71 -1.44 -4.88 -0.83
N GLU A 72 -2.01 -5.90 -0.17
CA GLU A 72 -2.82 -6.91 -0.86
C GLU A 72 -4.04 -6.29 -1.54
N ALA A 73 -4.78 -5.43 -0.84
CA ALA A 73 -5.98 -4.76 -1.38
C ALA A 73 -5.67 -3.86 -2.59
N ILE A 74 -4.50 -3.22 -2.58
CA ILE A 74 -4.07 -2.33 -3.65
C ILE A 74 -3.64 -3.15 -4.87
N TYR A 75 -2.66 -4.03 -4.69
CA TYR A 75 -2.06 -4.76 -5.80
C TYR A 75 -3.08 -5.65 -6.50
N SER A 76 -3.87 -6.41 -5.73
CA SER A 76 -4.86 -7.31 -6.33
C SER A 76 -5.93 -6.55 -7.11
N HIS A 77 -6.42 -5.42 -6.61
CA HIS A 77 -7.42 -4.66 -7.35
C HIS A 77 -6.86 -4.09 -8.65
N TYR A 78 -5.72 -3.39 -8.61
CA TYR A 78 -5.19 -2.74 -9.81
C TYR A 78 -4.67 -3.73 -10.84
N VAL A 79 -3.98 -4.79 -10.42
CA VAL A 79 -3.35 -5.72 -11.36
C VAL A 79 -4.32 -6.83 -11.75
N GLU A 80 -4.92 -7.52 -10.79
CA GLU A 80 -5.69 -8.76 -11.06
C GLU A 80 -7.09 -8.44 -11.60
N ILE A 81 -7.72 -7.35 -11.13
CA ILE A 81 -9.05 -6.93 -11.61
C ILE A 81 -8.96 -5.97 -12.80
N LYS A 82 -8.12 -4.93 -12.70
CA LYS A 82 -8.05 -3.84 -13.69
C LYS A 82 -6.96 -4.02 -14.75
N GLY A 83 -6.04 -4.98 -14.59
CA GLY A 83 -4.98 -5.24 -15.58
C GLY A 83 -3.95 -4.11 -15.71
N MET A 84 -3.81 -3.27 -14.67
CA MET A 84 -2.90 -2.14 -14.65
C MET A 84 -1.51 -2.54 -14.17
N ASN A 85 -0.52 -1.70 -14.45
CA ASN A 85 0.82 -1.85 -13.90
C ASN A 85 0.86 -1.26 -12.48
N ALA A 86 1.29 -2.07 -11.50
CA ALA A 86 1.54 -1.67 -10.12
C ALA A 86 2.85 -2.29 -9.60
N SER A 87 3.95 -2.10 -10.35
CA SER A 87 5.21 -2.78 -10.09
C SER A 87 5.80 -2.50 -8.72
N TRP A 88 5.72 -1.26 -8.22
CA TRP A 88 6.27 -0.93 -6.92
C TRP A 88 5.40 -1.47 -5.80
N SER A 89 4.07 -1.41 -5.96
CA SER A 89 3.11 -2.01 -5.03
C SER A 89 3.31 -3.53 -4.95
N HIS A 90 3.64 -4.18 -6.06
CA HIS A 90 4.03 -5.59 -6.08
C HIS A 90 5.30 -5.82 -5.24
N GLU A 91 6.37 -5.06 -5.51
CA GLU A 91 7.64 -5.20 -4.78
C GLU A 91 7.46 -4.99 -3.27
N TYR A 92 6.67 -3.99 -2.86
CA TYR A 92 6.39 -3.76 -1.45
C TYR A 92 5.49 -4.85 -0.84
N ARG A 93 4.50 -5.36 -1.58
CA ARG A 93 3.69 -6.51 -1.14
C ARG A 93 4.57 -7.73 -0.87
N GLU A 94 5.47 -8.05 -1.79
CA GLU A 94 6.38 -9.19 -1.65
C GLU A 94 7.41 -8.95 -0.53
N PHE A 95 7.89 -7.71 -0.36
CA PHE A 95 8.71 -7.32 0.79
C PHE A 95 7.99 -7.60 2.11
N VAL A 96 6.74 -7.18 2.26
CA VAL A 96 5.97 -7.39 3.50
C VAL A 96 5.68 -8.87 3.74
N ASN A 97 5.22 -9.58 2.71
CA ASN A 97 4.94 -11.01 2.79
C ASN A 97 6.20 -11.82 3.14
N GLY A 98 7.36 -11.41 2.64
CA GLY A 98 8.64 -12.05 2.92
C GLY A 98 9.14 -11.88 4.35
N ASN A 99 8.58 -10.95 5.13
CA ASN A 99 8.95 -10.70 6.52
C ASN A 99 8.22 -11.62 7.52
N ILE A 100 7.37 -12.54 7.06
CA ILE A 100 6.74 -13.57 7.92
C ILE A 100 6.93 -14.97 7.31
N THR A 101 7.10 -15.98 8.18
CA THR A 101 7.40 -17.36 7.78
C THR A 101 6.35 -17.96 6.84
N SER A 102 5.08 -17.60 7.02
CA SER A 102 3.95 -18.08 6.21
C SER A 102 3.87 -17.47 4.81
N LYS A 103 4.68 -16.44 4.50
CA LYS A 103 4.70 -15.75 3.19
C LYS A 103 3.34 -15.16 2.78
N VAL A 104 2.64 -14.59 3.75
CA VAL A 104 1.35 -13.89 3.58
C VAL A 104 1.44 -12.49 4.20
N GLU A 105 0.41 -11.67 4.01
CA GLU A 105 0.41 -10.25 4.41
C GLU A 105 0.72 -9.99 5.88
N GLY A 106 0.33 -10.88 6.78
CA GLY A 106 0.41 -10.65 8.23
C GLY A 106 -0.33 -9.40 8.69
N GLY A 107 -0.35 -9.14 9.99
CA GLY A 107 -1.00 -7.95 10.55
C GLY A 107 -1.38 -8.13 12.00
N GLY A 108 -2.26 -7.28 12.51
CA GLY A 108 -2.73 -7.39 13.89
C GLY A 108 -1.61 -7.39 14.95
N GLY A 109 -0.46 -6.78 14.64
CA GLY A 109 0.71 -6.72 15.53
C GLY A 109 1.93 -7.54 15.07
N ASP A 110 1.84 -8.33 14.00
CA ASP A 110 2.94 -9.20 13.52
C ASP A 110 4.27 -8.47 13.27
N TYR A 111 4.24 -7.19 12.88
CA TYR A 111 5.43 -6.44 12.44
C TYR A 111 5.97 -5.45 13.47
N SER A 112 5.16 -5.04 14.44
CA SER A 112 5.54 -4.05 15.45
C SER A 112 4.43 -3.92 16.50
N PRO A 113 4.77 -3.65 17.79
CA PRO A 113 3.78 -3.23 18.78
C PRO A 113 3.30 -1.79 18.56
N ASN A 114 3.90 -1.05 17.62
CA ASN A 114 3.44 0.29 17.26
C ASN A 114 2.29 0.24 16.26
N SER A 115 1.58 1.37 16.10
CA SER A 115 0.37 1.48 15.27
C SER A 115 0.51 0.91 13.86
N GLY A 116 1.69 0.99 13.25
CA GLY A 116 1.94 0.44 11.92
C GLY A 116 1.67 -1.06 11.77
N GLY A 117 1.95 -1.85 12.81
CA GLY A 117 1.67 -3.29 12.81
C GLY A 117 0.18 -3.63 12.85
N PHE A 118 -0.66 -2.66 13.20
CA PHE A 118 -2.12 -2.78 13.32
C PHE A 118 -2.88 -2.10 12.17
N ASP A 119 -2.16 -1.66 11.12
CA ASP A 119 -2.75 -1.00 9.94
C ASP A 119 -3.70 -1.92 9.14
N ALA A 120 -3.59 -3.24 9.32
CA ALA A 120 -4.49 -4.25 8.79
C ALA A 120 -4.60 -5.44 9.76
N LEU A 121 -5.68 -6.22 9.62
CA LEU A 121 -5.93 -7.42 10.44
C LEU A 121 -5.09 -8.64 10.03
N GLY A 122 -4.44 -8.58 8.86
CA GLY A 122 -3.61 -9.65 8.32
C GLY A 122 -4.32 -10.78 7.60
N HIS A 123 -5.52 -10.48 7.10
CA HIS A 123 -6.28 -11.39 6.25
C HIS A 123 -6.26 -10.98 4.77
N GLY A 124 -5.48 -9.97 4.36
CA GLY A 124 -5.56 -9.43 3.00
C GLY A 124 -5.18 -10.43 1.91
N THR A 125 -4.22 -11.32 2.17
CA THR A 125 -3.88 -12.39 1.22
C THR A 125 -5.07 -13.31 0.91
N LEU A 126 -5.92 -13.56 1.92
CA LEU A 126 -7.15 -14.35 1.76
C LEU A 126 -8.27 -13.54 1.10
N LEU A 127 -8.43 -12.27 1.51
CA LEU A 127 -9.57 -11.44 1.14
C LEU A 127 -9.45 -10.83 -0.26
N TYR A 128 -8.24 -10.50 -0.72
CA TYR A 128 -8.06 -9.63 -1.90
C TYR A 128 -7.49 -10.32 -3.12
N ARG A 129 -6.80 -11.46 -2.99
CA ARG A 129 -6.25 -12.21 -4.13
C ARG A 129 -7.35 -12.94 -4.90
N ILE A 130 -8.17 -12.17 -5.60
CA ILE A 130 -9.35 -12.61 -6.34
C ILE A 130 -8.98 -12.67 -7.82
N LYS A 131 -9.25 -13.80 -8.46
CA LYS A 131 -9.14 -13.91 -9.91
C LYS A 131 -10.39 -13.36 -10.56
N LYS A 132 -10.24 -12.68 -11.69
CA LYS A 132 -11.37 -12.31 -12.55
C LYS A 132 -12.08 -13.61 -12.99
N GLU A 133 -13.38 -13.72 -12.72
CA GLU A 133 -14.19 -14.80 -13.30
C GLU A 133 -14.27 -14.56 -14.81
N ASN A 134 -13.92 -15.59 -15.60
CA ASN A 134 -13.92 -15.55 -17.07
C ASN A 134 -15.34 -15.64 -17.62
#